data_AF-A0A8M8UU96-F1
#
_entry.id   AF-A0A8M8UU96-F1
#
_cell.length_a   1.000
_cell.length_b   1.000
_cell.length_c   1.000
_cell.angle_alpha   90.00
_cell.angle_beta   90.00
_cell.angle_gamma   90.00
#
_symmetry.space_group_name_H-M   'P 1'
#
loop_
_entity.id
_entity.type
_entity.pdbx_description
1 polymer ?
#
loop_
_entity_poly.entity_id
_entity_poly.type
_entity_poly.pdbx_seq_one_letter_code
_entity_poly.pdbx_strand_id
1 'polypeptide(L)'
;MASEALSAYRTLLRATRKTFAGDTLMLRESALEVRKKFEENRHITSPTDLNRLLEEAREASHFISNMIVQAKLNDRGGYAPDNLPQKLLLQR
;
A
#
# COMPACT_ATOMS: atom_id res chain seq x y z
N MET A 1 17.67 -8.82 -8.06
CA MET A 1 16.47 -8.93 -8.92
C MET A 1 15.35 -9.78 -8.33
N ALA A 2 15.39 -11.12 -8.35
CA ALA A 2 14.29 -11.93 -7.80
C ALA A 2 14.03 -11.70 -6.29
N SER A 3 15.10 -11.51 -5.51
CA SER A 3 15.03 -11.14 -4.09
C SER A 3 14.40 -9.76 -3.86
N GLU A 4 14.69 -8.80 -4.73
CA GLU A 4 14.15 -7.43 -4.66
C GLU A 4 12.68 -7.39 -5.02
N ALA A 5 12.26 -8.11 -6.04
CA ALA A 5 10.84 -8.26 -6.41
C ALA A 5 10.02 -8.86 -5.25
N LEU A 6 10.54 -9.92 -4.61
CA LEU A 6 9.90 -10.50 -3.43
C LEU A 6 9.86 -9.54 -2.24
N SER A 7 10.91 -8.74 -2.05
CA SER A 7 10.95 -7.72 -0.99
C SER A 7 9.91 -6.62 -1.25
N ALA A 8 9.83 -6.10 -2.47
CA ALA A 8 8.86 -5.10 -2.88
C ALA A 8 7.42 -5.62 -2.70
N TYR A 9 7.14 -6.84 -3.16
CA TYR A 9 5.85 -7.51 -2.97
C TYR A 9 5.42 -7.57 -1.50
N ARG A 10 6.32 -8.05 -0.63
CA ARG A 10 6.07 -8.16 0.82
C ARG A 10 5.88 -6.79 1.47
N THR A 11 6.61 -5.78 1.02
CA THR A 11 6.52 -4.41 1.53
C THR A 11 5.15 -3.82 1.19
N LEU A 12 4.70 -3.99 -0.05
CA LEU A 12 3.41 -3.50 -0.50
C LEU A 12 2.23 -4.18 0.23
N LEU A 13 2.30 -5.51 0.42
CA LEU A 13 1.30 -6.23 1.21
C LEU A 13 1.27 -5.83 2.69
N ARG A 14 2.40 -5.40 3.26
CA ARG A 14 2.45 -4.89 4.63
C ARG A 14 1.84 -3.49 4.71
N ALA A 15 2.11 -2.64 3.73
CA ALA A 15 1.51 -1.31 3.62
C ALA A 15 -0.02 -1.43 3.54
N THR A 16 -0.57 -2.27 2.66
CA THR A 16 -2.03 -2.46 2.56
C THR A 16 -2.64 -2.96 3.86
N ARG A 17 -2.02 -3.94 4.51
CA ARG A 17 -2.49 -4.47 5.80
C ARG A 17 -2.54 -3.43 6.91
N LYS A 18 -1.52 -2.58 6.99
CA LYS A 18 -1.46 -1.52 8.00
C LYS A 18 -2.50 -0.45 7.72
N THR A 19 -2.59 -0.01 6.46
CA THR A 19 -3.46 1.09 6.06
C THR A 19 -4.93 0.72 6.14
N PHE A 20 -5.33 -0.45 5.65
CA PHE A 20 -6.74 -0.87 5.60
C PHE A 20 -7.17 -1.70 6.82
N ALA A 21 -6.51 -1.53 7.97
CA ALA A 21 -6.81 -2.31 9.17
C ALA A 21 -8.26 -2.08 9.66
N GLY A 22 -9.09 -3.12 9.54
CA GLY A 22 -10.52 -3.08 9.88
C GLY A 22 -11.45 -2.97 8.66
N ASP A 23 -10.92 -2.65 7.48
CA ASP A 23 -11.65 -2.69 6.20
C ASP A 23 -11.33 -4.00 5.46
N THR A 24 -12.09 -5.05 5.78
CA THR A 24 -11.86 -6.40 5.26
C THR A 24 -12.02 -6.48 3.74
N LEU A 25 -12.93 -5.68 3.17
CA LEU A 25 -13.13 -5.62 1.73
C LEU A 25 -11.89 -5.01 1.07
N MET A 26 -11.43 -3.84 1.53
CA MET A 26 -10.22 -3.24 0.95
C MET A 26 -8.98 -4.07 1.14
N LEU A 27 -8.81 -4.75 2.29
CA LEU A 27 -7.70 -5.67 2.49
C LEU A 27 -7.68 -6.79 1.46
N ARG A 28 -8.85 -7.37 1.16
CA ARG A 28 -8.97 -8.45 0.18
C ARG A 28 -8.69 -7.95 -1.24
N GLU A 29 -9.38 -6.90 -1.67
CA GLU A 29 -9.28 -6.39 -3.04
C GLU A 29 -7.88 -5.83 -3.33
N SER A 30 -7.29 -5.08 -2.40
CA SER A 30 -5.92 -4.59 -2.56
C SER A 30 -4.89 -5.71 -2.64
N ALA A 31 -5.02 -6.77 -1.83
CA ALA A 31 -4.12 -7.92 -1.88
C ALA A 31 -4.24 -8.70 -3.21
N LEU A 32 -5.46 -8.82 -3.76
CA LEU A 32 -5.71 -9.44 -5.05
C LEU A 32 -5.07 -8.64 -6.19
N GLU A 33 -5.24 -7.32 -6.20
CA GLU A 33 -4.65 -6.45 -7.23
C GLU A 33 -3.12 -6.48 -7.17
N VAL A 34 -2.54 -6.41 -5.97
CA VAL A 34 -1.08 -6.53 -5.78
C VAL A 34 -0.58 -7.87 -6.32
N ARG A 35 -1.25 -8.98 -6.00
CA ARG A 35 -0.86 -10.29 -6.54
C ARG A 35 -0.97 -10.33 -8.06
N LYS A 36 -2.09 -9.86 -8.60
CA LYS A 36 -2.34 -9.84 -10.05
C LYS A 36 -1.24 -9.09 -10.79
N LYS A 37 -0.87 -7.88 -10.33
CA LYS A 37 0.19 -7.08 -10.95
C LYS A 37 1.56 -7.75 -10.95
N PHE A 38 1.92 -8.45 -9.87
CA PHE A 38 3.19 -9.18 -9.82
C PHE A 38 3.19 -10.42 -10.72
N GLU A 39 2.06 -11.12 -10.83
CA GLU A 39 1.94 -12.27 -11.75
C GLU A 39 1.96 -11.82 -13.23
N GLU A 40 1.23 -10.75 -13.57
CA GLU A 40 1.22 -10.16 -14.92
C GLU A 40 2.63 -9.81 -15.40
N ASN A 41 3.51 -9.34 -14.50
CA ASN A 41 4.87 -8.92 -14.84
C ASN A 41 5.94 -10.00 -14.58
N ARG A 42 5.56 -11.22 -14.15
CA ARG A 42 6.51 -12.28 -13.75
C ARG A 42 7.48 -12.70 -14.85
N HIS A 43 7.11 -12.48 -16.11
CA HIS A 43 7.90 -12.85 -17.28
C HIS A 43 8.91 -11.78 -17.72
N ILE A 44 8.87 -10.58 -17.13
CA ILE A 44 9.76 -9.48 -17.49
C ILE A 44 11.16 -9.75 -16.96
N THR A 45 12.16 -9.70 -17.84
CA THR A 45 13.58 -9.97 -17.53
C THR A 45 14.52 -8.82 -17.89
N SER A 46 14.03 -7.84 -18.66
CA SER A 46 14.77 -6.62 -19.01
C SER A 46 15.13 -5.84 -17.74
N PRO A 47 16.42 -5.53 -17.50
CA PRO A 47 16.85 -4.79 -16.31
C PRO A 47 16.17 -3.41 -16.17
N THR A 48 15.96 -2.72 -17.29
CA THR A 48 15.30 -1.40 -17.31
C THR A 48 13.86 -1.50 -16.85
N ASP A 49 13.12 -2.47 -17.38
CA ASP A 49 11.72 -2.67 -17.03
C ASP A 49 11.55 -3.18 -15.60
N LEU A 50 12.45 -4.08 -15.15
CA LEU A 50 12.49 -4.52 -13.77
C LEU A 50 12.71 -3.36 -12.80
N ASN A 51 13.67 -2.48 -13.09
CA ASN A 51 13.93 -1.32 -12.23
C ASN A 51 12.73 -0.37 -12.18
N ARG A 52 12.09 -0.10 -13.32
CA ARG A 52 10.88 0.72 -13.37
C ARG A 52 9.75 0.12 -12.52
N LEU A 53 9.45 -1.17 -12.70
CA LEU A 53 8.40 -1.86 -11.95
C LEU A 53 8.69 -1.92 -10.45
N LEU A 54 9.95 -2.10 -10.06
CA LEU A 54 10.36 -2.06 -8.66
C LEU A 54 10.17 -0.66 -8.05
N GLU A 55 10.45 0.40 -8.82
CA GLU A 55 10.24 1.76 -8.36
C GLU A 55 8.74 2.08 -8.20
N GLU A 56 7.91 1.69 -9.17
CA GLU A 56 6.45 1.81 -9.07
C GLU A 56 5.90 1.09 -7.83
N ALA A 57 6.42 -0.11 -7.51
CA ALA A 57 6.02 -0.84 -6.31
C ALA A 57 6.45 -0.14 -5.01
N ARG A 58 7.61 0.55 -5.00
CA ARG A 58 8.08 1.36 -3.86
C ARG A 58 7.22 2.59 -3.69
N GLU A 59 6.92 3.32 -4.76
CA GLU A 59 6.04 4.49 -4.74
C GLU A 59 4.65 4.12 -4.25
N ALA A 60 4.07 3.03 -4.75
CA ALA A 60 2.78 2.53 -4.29
C ALA A 60 2.80 2.19 -2.78
N SER A 61 3.88 1.56 -2.30
CA SER A 61 4.05 1.24 -0.88
C SER A 61 4.10 2.51 -0.02
N HIS A 62 4.83 3.53 -0.48
CA HIS A 62 4.93 4.82 0.20
C HIS A 62 3.59 5.55 0.21
N PHE A 63 2.89 5.60 -0.93
CA PHE A 63 1.58 6.23 -1.05
C PHE A 63 0.55 5.59 -0.11
N ILE A 64 0.43 4.26 -0.14
CA ILE A 64 -0.52 3.53 0.69
C ILE A 64 -0.22 3.76 2.18
N SER A 65 1.05 3.75 2.57
CA SER A 65 1.44 3.87 3.98
C SER A 65 1.24 5.28 4.54
N ASN A 66 1.36 6.32 3.70
CA ASN A 66 1.49 7.70 4.17
C ASN A 66 0.33 8.61 3.75
N MET A 67 -0.31 8.33 2.61
CA MET A 67 -1.28 9.24 1.98
C MET A 67 -2.72 8.76 2.08
N ILE A 68 -2.95 7.47 2.36
CA ILE A 68 -4.30 6.94 2.58
C ILE A 68 -4.64 7.10 4.06
N VAL A 69 -5.53 8.04 4.34
CA VAL A 69 -6.09 8.27 5.67
C VAL A 69 -7.41 7.52 5.79
N GLN A 70 -7.45 6.47 6.61
CA GLN A 70 -8.70 5.78 6.93
C GLN A 70 -9.49 6.55 7.97
N ALA A 71 -10.73 6.90 7.66
CA ALA A 71 -11.67 7.42 8.64
C ALA A 71 -12.37 6.25 9.35
N LYS A 72 -12.19 6.13 10.66
CA LYS A 72 -12.93 5.15 11.48
C LYS A 72 -14.09 5.84 12.19
N LEU A 73 -15.22 5.15 12.25
CA LEU A 73 -16.34 5.56 13.09
C LEU A 73 -15.91 5.46 14.56
N ASN A 74 -15.93 6.57 15.28
CA ASN A 74 -15.68 6.61 16.70
C ASN A 74 -16.95 6.28 17.49
N ASP A 75 -16.78 5.94 18.76
CA ASP A 75 -17.87 5.56 19.68
C ASP A 75 -18.95 6.65 19.87
N ARG A 76 -18.68 7.88 19.41
CA ARG A 76 -19.60 9.03 19.47
C ARG A 76 -20.38 9.25 18.17
N GLY A 77 -20.28 8.33 17.21
CA GLY A 77 -20.98 8.40 15.92
C GLY A 77 -20.32 9.35 14.89
N GLY A 78 -19.14 9.88 15.17
CA GLY A 78 -18.36 10.70 14.24
C GLY A 78 -17.28 9.89 13.54
N TYR A 79 -16.90 10.25 12.32
CA TYR A 79 -15.76 9.64 11.64
C TYR A 79 -14.48 10.41 11.98
N ALA A 80 -13.48 9.76 12.55
CA ALA A 80 -12.16 10.34 12.84
C ALA A 80 -11.07 9.53 12.13
N PRO A 81 -10.04 10.18 11.54
CA PRO A 81 -8.89 9.48 11.00
C PRO A 81 -8.18 8.62 12.05
N ASP A 82 -8.01 7.32 11.78
CA ASP A 82 -7.32 6.41 12.71
C ASP A 82 -5.80 6.65 12.74
N ASN A 83 -5.27 7.31 11.71
CA ASN A 83 -3.88 7.74 11.61
C ASN A 83 -3.78 9.05 10.80
N LEU A 84 -3.96 10.20 11.47
CA LEU A 84 -3.61 11.49 10.89
C LEU A 84 -2.08 11.60 10.80
N PRO A 85 -1.48 11.82 9.61
CA PRO A 85 -0.07 12.15 9.52
C PRO A 85 0.22 13.38 10.38
N GLN A 86 1.21 13.35 11.26
CA GLN A 86 1.53 14.47 12.17
C GLN A 86 1.68 15.82 11.45
N LYS A 87 2.10 15.81 10.17
CA LYS A 87 2.20 17.01 9.33
C LYS A 87 0.86 17.73 9.07
N LEU A 88 -0.27 17.03 9.15
CA LEU A 88 -1.62 17.59 8.98
C LEU A 88 -2.24 18.10 10.30
N LEU A 89 -1.66 17.74 11.46
CA LEU A 89 -2.14 18.18 12.78
C LEU A 89 -1.63 19.58 13.19
N LEU A 90 -0.62 20.11 12.49
CA LEU A 90 0.02 21.41 12.79
C LEU A 90 -0.60 22.61 12.05
N GLN A 91 -1.72 22.43 11.34
CA GLN A 91 -2.41 23.52 10.63
C GLN A 91 -3.77 23.90 11.27
N ARG A 92 -3.91 23.73 12.58
CA ARG A 92 -5.08 24.22 13.33
C ARG A 92 -4.70 25.34 14.28
#